data_AF-A0A6G1X878-F1
#
_entry.id   AF-A0A6G1X878-F1
#
_cell.length_a   1.000
_cell.length_b   1.000
_cell.length_c   1.000
_cell.angle_alpha   90.00
_cell.angle_beta   90.00
_cell.angle_gamma   90.00
#
_symmetry.space_group_name_H-M   'P 1'
#
loop_
_entity.id
_entity.type
_entity.pdbx_description
1 polymer ?
#
loop_
_entity_poly.entity_id
_entity_poly.type
_entity_poly.pdbx_seq_one_letter_code
_entity_poly.pdbx_strand_id
1 'polypeptide(L)' 'MTSFLLELSLFGLLIIALTAFSAVLVQLIGENLLGRKNKDKFTSRSLSIQSNWKQVGGSEKK' A
#
# COMPACT_ATOMS: atom_id res chain seq x y z
N MET A 1 39.32 23.30 -9.39
CA MET A 1 37.87 23.59 -9.50
C MET A 1 37.07 22.41 -10.03
N THR A 2 37.48 21.77 -11.11
CA THR A 2 36.77 20.62 -11.74
C THR A 2 36.64 19.38 -10.85
N SER A 3 37.70 18.97 -10.14
CA SER A 3 37.63 17.82 -9.20
C SER A 3 36.65 18.07 -8.06
N PHE A 4 36.72 19.25 -7.45
CA PHE A 4 35.83 19.67 -6.37
C PHE A 4 34.35 19.64 -6.80
N LEU A 5 34.04 20.14 -8.00
CA LEU A 5 32.67 20.09 -8.52
C LEU A 5 32.19 18.66 -8.80
N LEU A 6 33.08 17.79 -9.29
CA LEU A 6 32.76 16.39 -9.55
C LEU A 6 32.48 15.65 -8.23
N GLU A 7 33.34 15.81 -7.24
CA GLU A 7 33.17 15.24 -5.89
C GLU A 7 31.88 15.74 -5.21
N LEU A 8 31.62 17.05 -5.29
CA LEU A 8 30.39 17.65 -4.77
C LEU A 8 29.14 17.12 -5.47
N SER A 9 29.19 16.98 -6.80
CA SER A 9 28.06 16.45 -7.58
C SER A 9 27.79 14.98 -7.26
N LEU A 10 28.83 14.16 -7.09
CA LEU A 10 28.71 12.76 -6.74
C LEU A 10 28.12 12.60 -5.33
N PHE A 11 28.61 13.40 -4.38
CA PHE A 11 28.10 13.40 -3.01
C PHE A 11 26.64 13.85 -2.95
N GLY A 12 26.28 14.92 -3.66
CA GLY A 12 24.91 15.41 -3.75
C GLY A 12 23.96 14.39 -4.37
N LEU A 13 24.37 13.73 -5.45
CA LEU A 13 23.58 12.69 -6.13
C LEU A 13 23.35 11.48 -5.21
N LEU A 14 24.34 11.10 -4.43
CA LEU A 14 24.25 10.01 -3.46
C LEU A 14 23.24 10.33 -2.34
N ILE A 15 23.25 11.56 -1.81
CA ILE A 15 22.26 12.01 -0.81
C ILE A 15 20.84 11.97 -1.38
N ILE A 16 20.64 12.47 -2.60
CA ILE A 16 19.33 12.48 -3.26
C ILE A 16 18.83 11.04 -3.46
N ALA A 17 19.70 10.15 -3.94
CA ALA A 17 19.38 8.74 -4.14
C ALA A 17 18.97 8.04 -2.83
N LEU A 18 19.74 8.25 -1.75
CA LEU A 18 19.41 7.69 -0.44
C LEU A 18 18.08 8.23 0.10
N THR A 19 17.82 9.52 -0.09
CA THR A 19 16.58 10.16 0.38
C THR A 19 15.37 9.59 -0.36
N ALA A 20 15.45 9.48 -1.69
CA ALA A 20 14.39 8.87 -2.50
C ALA A 20 14.20 7.37 -2.16
N PHE A 21 15.29 6.63 -1.93
CA PHE A 21 15.23 5.22 -1.55
C PHE A 21 14.54 5.02 -0.19
N SER A 22 14.84 5.85 0.80
CA SER A 22 14.20 5.81 2.11
C SER A 22 12.68 6.01 2.01
N ALA A 23 12.23 6.95 1.17
CA ALA A 23 10.80 7.18 0.93
C ALA A 23 10.10 5.94 0.35
N VAL A 24 10.73 5.28 -0.64
CA VAL A 24 10.19 4.04 -1.24
C VAL A 24 10.14 2.90 -0.22
N LEU A 25 11.16 2.74 0.63
CA LEU A 25 11.14 1.73 1.69
C LEU A 25 9.98 1.92 2.66
N VAL A 26 9.74 3.15 3.11
CA VAL A 26 8.61 3.47 3.98
C VAL A 26 7.28 3.18 3.29
N GLN A 27 7.15 3.49 2.01
CA GLN A 27 5.94 3.22 1.25
C GLN A 27 5.70 1.72 1.05
N LEU A 28 6.75 0.97 0.73
CA LEU A 28 6.71 -0.50 0.59
C LEU A 28 6.30 -1.17 1.91
N ILE A 29 6.86 -0.72 3.03
CA ILE A 29 6.52 -1.20 4.37
C ILE A 29 5.07 -0.81 4.70
N GLY A 30 4.68 0.45 4.50
CA GLY A 30 3.34 0.95 4.77
C GLY A 30 2.24 0.16 4.04
N GLU A 31 2.39 -0.06 2.73
CA GLU A 31 1.42 -0.84 1.96
C GLU A 31 1.36 -2.31 2.38
N ASN A 32 2.51 -2.95 2.61
CA ASN A 32 2.54 -4.37 2.96
C ASN A 32 2.12 -4.66 4.41
N LEU A 33 2.53 -3.83 5.38
CA LEU A 33 2.20 -4.02 6.80
C LEU A 33 0.84 -3.44 7.19
N LEU A 34 0.50 -2.24 6.71
CA LEU A 34 -0.75 -1.54 7.08
C LEU A 34 -1.87 -1.77 6.06
N GLY A 35 -1.54 -1.91 4.77
CA GLY A 35 -2.52 -2.12 3.69
C GLY A 35 -3.07 -3.55 3.59
N ARG A 36 -2.27 -4.57 3.88
CA ARG A 36 -2.67 -5.99 3.77
C ARG A 36 -3.81 -6.39 4.72
N LYS A 37 -3.95 -5.74 5.88
CA LYS A 37 -4.99 -6.10 6.88
C LYS A 37 -6.35 -5.45 6.63
N ASN A 38 -6.42 -4.39 5.81
CA ASN A 38 -7.65 -3.60 5.67
C ASN A 38 -8.31 -3.68 4.29
N LYS A 39 -7.64 -4.20 3.25
CA LYS A 39 -8.24 -4.34 1.90
C LYS A 39 -9.54 -5.14 1.90
N ASP A 40 -9.58 -6.25 2.62
CA ASP A 40 -10.75 -7.15 2.60
C ASP A 40 -11.74 -6.90 3.74
N LYS A 41 -11.49 -5.95 4.64
CA LYS A 41 -12.33 -5.76 5.83
C LYS A 41 -13.73 -5.24 5.48
N PHE A 42 -13.81 -4.38 4.46
CA PHE A 42 -15.07 -3.86 3.94
C PHE A 42 -15.77 -4.90 3.06
N THR A 43 -15.03 -5.52 2.14
CA THR A 43 -15.55 -6.54 1.22
C THR A 43 -16.07 -7.77 1.97
N SER A 44 -15.34 -8.27 2.98
CA SER A 44 -15.76 -9.40 3.81
C SER A 44 -16.99 -9.08 4.67
N ARG A 45 -17.09 -7.86 5.24
CA ARG A 45 -18.30 -7.42 5.95
C ARG A 45 -19.50 -7.28 5.02
N SER A 46 -19.32 -6.71 3.84
CA SER A 46 -20.41 -6.59 2.87
C SER A 46 -20.87 -7.97 2.38
N LEU A 47 -19.94 -8.89 2.11
CA LEU A 47 -20.25 -10.27 1.75
C LEU A 47 -21.02 -11.01 2.86
N SER A 48 -20.65 -10.82 4.13
CA SER A 48 -21.34 -11.48 5.25
C SER A 48 -22.76 -10.92 5.48
N ILE A 49 -23.00 -9.65 5.17
CA ILE A 49 -24.36 -9.08 5.21
C ILE A 49 -25.19 -9.61 4.05
N GLN A 50 -24.62 -9.60 2.83
CA GLN A 50 -25.31 -10.07 1.62
C GLN A 50 -25.59 -11.58 1.63
N SER A 51 -24.73 -12.40 2.25
CA SER A 51 -24.96 -13.85 2.35
C SER A 51 -26.21 -14.20 3.17
N ASN A 52 -26.55 -13.39 4.17
CA ASN A 52 -27.75 -13.58 4.98
C ASN A 52 -29.04 -13.15 4.26
N TRP A 53 -28.95 -12.37 3.18
CA TRP A 53 -30.14 -11.95 2.41
C TRP A 53 -30.80 -13.08 1.64
N LYS A 54 -30.00 -14.04 1.15
CA LYS A 54 -30.53 -15.26 0.53
C LYS A 54 -31.36 -16.10 1.50
N GLN A 55 -31.09 -15.99 2.81
CA GLN A 55 -31.79 -16.75 3.84
C GLN A 55 -33.15 -16.13 4.22
N VAL A 56 -33.32 -14.81 4.04
CA VAL A 56 -34.57 -14.11 4.38
C VAL A 56 -35.51 -13.87 3.19
N GLY A 57 -35.02 -13.96 1.94
CA GLY A 57 -35.80 -13.64 0.74
C GLY A 57 -36.26 -14.82 -0.12
N GLY A 58 -35.85 -16.06 0.17
CA GLY A 58 -35.99 -17.20 -0.75
C GLY A 58 -36.77 -18.38 -0.18
N SER A 59 -38.04 -18.18 0.18
CA SER A 59 -38.99 -19.29 0.36
C SER A 59 -40.28 -19.00 -0.42
N GLU A 60 -40.17 -18.83 -1.74
CA GLU A 60 -41.30 -19.20 -2.59
C GLU A 60 -41.37 -20.73 -2.60
N LYS A 61 -42.17 -21.28 -1.69
CA LYS A 61 -42.67 -22.64 -1.80
C LYS A 61 -43.67 -22.64 -2.94
N LYS A 62 -43.26 -23.21 -4.07
CA LYS A 62 -44.14 -23.68 -5.14
C LYS A 62 -45.09 -24.74 -4.61
#